data_AF-A0A2V8XXD1-F1
#
_entry.id   AF-A0A2V8XXD1-F1
#
_cell.length_a   1.000
_cell.length_b   1.000
_cell.length_c   1.000
_cell.angle_alpha   90.00
_cell.angle_beta   90.00
_cell.angle_gamma   90.00
#
_symmetry.space_group_name_H-M   'P 1'
#
loop_
_entity.id
_entity.type
_entity.pdbx_description
1 polymer ?
#
loop_
_entity_poly.entity_id
_entity_poly.type
_entity_poly.pdbx_seq_one_letter_code
_entity_poly.pdbx_strand_id
1 'polypeptide(L)'
;MGLFSVCTFLLASAPAVCYAQVDTKWEIHDRNRPVPPVIDPGTAGTLDAPGRPPSDAVVLFDGKDLSKWADKEGGPAKWKVENGYFEVVPKTGEIHTREPFGDCQLHVEFAEPSPAKGEDQDRGNSGVFLQGLYETQVLDSYQNK
;
A
#
# COMPACT_ATOMS: atom_id res chain seq x y z
N MET A 1 -26.65 -26.11 47.33
CA MET A 1 -25.26 -25.68 47.05
C MET A 1 -24.46 -26.92 46.68
N GLY A 2 -24.12 -27.24 45.43
CA GLY A 2 -24.03 -26.50 44.18
C GLY A 2 -22.78 -27.06 43.49
N LEU A 3 -22.92 -28.20 42.81
CA LEU A 3 -21.81 -28.94 42.20
C LEU A 3 -21.48 -28.32 40.84
N PHE A 4 -20.35 -27.63 40.72
CA PHE A 4 -19.87 -27.07 39.43
C PHE A 4 -19.18 -28.17 38.63
N SER A 5 -19.73 -28.49 37.45
CA SER A 5 -19.10 -29.36 36.45
C SER A 5 -18.32 -28.48 35.47
N VAL A 6 -16.99 -28.63 35.44
CA VAL A 6 -16.12 -27.98 34.47
C VAL A 6 -15.96 -28.94 33.29
N CYS A 7 -16.60 -28.61 32.16
CA CYS A 7 -16.38 -29.31 30.89
C CYS A 7 -15.18 -28.70 30.17
N THR A 8 -14.08 -29.44 30.13
CA THR A 8 -12.89 -29.10 29.33
C THR A 8 -13.17 -29.45 27.87
N PHE A 9 -13.33 -28.46 27.01
CA PHE A 9 -13.39 -28.67 25.56
C PHE A 9 -11.96 -28.81 25.01
N LEU A 10 -11.62 -30.01 24.52
CA LEU A 10 -10.43 -30.25 23.70
C LEU A 10 -10.66 -29.66 22.30
N LEU A 11 -9.95 -28.58 21.97
CA LEU A 11 -9.85 -28.11 20.59
C LEU A 11 -8.92 -29.06 19.81
N ALA A 12 -9.51 -29.84 18.89
CA ALA A 12 -8.74 -30.53 17.86
C ALA A 12 -8.43 -29.53 16.73
N SER A 13 -7.16 -29.19 16.54
CA SER A 13 -6.70 -28.46 15.35
C SER A 13 -6.58 -29.43 14.18
N ALA A 14 -7.50 -29.33 13.22
CA ALA A 14 -7.33 -30.01 11.93
C ALA A 14 -6.34 -29.20 11.08
N PRO A 15 -5.26 -29.79 10.55
CA PRO A 15 -4.40 -29.09 9.62
C PRO A 15 -5.17 -28.82 8.32
N ALA A 16 -5.35 -27.54 8.00
CA ALA A 16 -5.84 -27.13 6.70
C ALA A 16 -4.72 -27.35 5.67
N VAL A 17 -4.75 -28.51 5.01
CA VAL A 17 -3.88 -28.77 3.85
C VAL A 17 -4.47 -28.01 2.67
N CYS A 18 -3.85 -26.89 2.30
CA CYS A 18 -4.19 -26.14 1.10
C CYS A 18 -3.76 -26.93 -0.15
N TYR A 19 -4.66 -27.75 -0.69
CA TYR A 19 -4.52 -28.20 -2.08
C TYR A 19 -4.83 -27.00 -2.99
N ALA A 20 -3.89 -26.62 -3.87
CA ALA A 20 -4.23 -25.75 -4.99
C ALA A 20 -5.31 -26.46 -5.81
N GLN A 21 -6.56 -26.02 -5.68
CA GLN A 21 -7.67 -26.61 -6.40
C GLN A 21 -7.53 -26.24 -7.87
N VAL A 22 -7.31 -27.24 -8.72
CA VAL A 22 -7.52 -27.07 -10.16
C VAL A 22 -9.00 -26.79 -10.33
N ASP A 23 -9.35 -25.63 -10.88
CA ASP A 23 -10.75 -25.30 -11.20
C ASP A 23 -11.25 -26.27 -12.26
N THR A 24 -12.02 -27.28 -11.84
CA THR A 24 -12.55 -28.33 -12.71
C THR A 24 -13.73 -27.86 -13.56
N LYS A 25 -14.20 -26.61 -13.38
CA LYS A 25 -15.26 -26.03 -14.21
C LYS A 25 -14.86 -25.94 -15.68
N TRP A 26 -13.56 -25.76 -15.96
CA TRP A 26 -13.04 -25.56 -17.31
C TRP A 26 -12.19 -26.75 -17.72
N GLU A 27 -12.40 -27.25 -18.94
CA GLU A 27 -11.53 -28.27 -19.50
C GLU A 27 -10.13 -27.71 -19.79
N ILE A 28 -9.15 -28.60 -19.90
CA ILE A 28 -7.80 -28.22 -20.32
C ILE A 28 -7.90 -27.64 -21.74
N HIS A 29 -7.49 -26.38 -21.89
CA HIS A 29 -7.62 -25.57 -23.12
C HIS A 29 -9.04 -25.06 -23.47
N ASP A 30 -9.97 -25.03 -22.52
CA ASP A 30 -11.30 -24.44 -22.76
C ASP A 30 -11.20 -22.96 -23.15
N ARG A 31 -11.67 -22.64 -24.36
CA ARG A 31 -11.65 -21.29 -24.93
C ARG A 31 -12.77 -20.38 -24.41
N ASN A 32 -13.78 -20.94 -23.75
CA ASN A 32 -14.89 -20.18 -23.15
C ASN A 32 -14.57 -19.67 -21.74
N ARG A 33 -13.42 -20.05 -21.17
CA ARG A 33 -12.96 -19.51 -19.89
C ARG A 33 -12.83 -17.98 -19.95
N PRO A 34 -13.11 -17.26 -18.85
CA PRO A 34 -12.92 -15.82 -18.80
C PRO A 34 -11.51 -15.43 -19.23
N VAL A 35 -11.43 -14.56 -20.22
CA VAL A 35 -10.16 -14.02 -20.70
C VAL A 35 -9.71 -12.93 -19.74
N PRO A 36 -8.42 -12.85 -19.38
CA PRO A 36 -7.90 -11.74 -18.61
C PRO A 36 -8.22 -10.39 -19.30
N PRO A 37 -8.54 -9.35 -18.54
CA PRO A 37 -8.75 -8.02 -19.12
C PRO A 37 -7.48 -7.55 -19.83
N VAL A 38 -7.67 -6.85 -20.95
CA VAL A 38 -6.56 -6.18 -21.66
C VAL A 38 -6.25 -4.89 -20.94
N ILE A 39 -4.98 -4.73 -20.52
CA ILE A 39 -4.50 -3.56 -19.79
C ILE A 39 -3.47 -2.81 -20.65
N ASP A 40 -3.62 -1.49 -20.81
CA ASP A 40 -2.54 -0.62 -21.28
C ASP A 40 -1.58 -0.39 -20.10
N PRO A 41 -0.33 -0.86 -20.16
CA PRO A 41 0.56 -0.93 -19.00
C PRO A 41 1.06 0.42 -18.47
N GLY A 42 0.84 1.52 -19.20
CA GLY A 42 1.41 2.81 -18.82
C GLY A 42 2.88 2.97 -19.26
N THR A 43 3.62 3.86 -18.60
CA THR A 43 5.04 4.13 -18.90
C THR A 43 5.86 4.21 -17.62
N ALA A 44 7.12 3.80 -17.67
CA ALA A 44 8.04 3.98 -16.56
C ALA A 44 8.35 5.47 -16.31
N GLY A 45 8.65 5.80 -15.05
CA GLY A 45 9.19 7.11 -14.69
C GLY A 45 10.61 7.32 -15.20
N THR A 46 11.00 8.58 -15.28
CA THR A 46 12.34 9.04 -15.64
C THR A 46 12.83 10.05 -14.60
N LEU A 47 14.08 10.50 -14.71
CA LEU A 47 14.58 11.57 -13.84
C LEU A 47 13.81 12.89 -14.00
N ASP A 48 13.22 13.13 -15.17
CA ASP A 48 12.59 14.41 -15.50
C ASP A 48 11.05 14.38 -15.43
N ALA A 49 10.45 13.19 -15.39
CA ALA A 49 9.00 13.03 -15.44
C ALA A 49 8.52 11.73 -14.78
N PRO A 50 7.39 11.77 -14.05
CA PRO A 50 6.79 10.57 -13.48
C PRO A 50 6.27 9.62 -14.56
N GLY A 51 6.14 8.35 -14.20
CA GLY A 51 5.53 7.34 -15.05
C GLY A 51 4.04 7.59 -15.28
N ARG A 52 3.47 6.97 -16.31
CA ARG A 52 2.02 6.92 -16.53
C ARG A 52 1.49 5.62 -15.90
N PRO A 53 0.43 5.68 -15.09
CA PRO A 53 -0.18 4.48 -14.52
C PRO A 53 -0.82 3.60 -15.61
N PRO A 54 -0.97 2.29 -15.36
CA PRO A 54 -1.73 1.42 -16.26
C PRO A 54 -3.22 1.81 -16.29
N SER A 55 -3.93 1.38 -17.33
CA SER A 55 -5.32 1.80 -17.58
C SER A 55 -6.33 1.39 -16.51
N ASP A 56 -6.00 0.39 -15.68
CA ASP A 56 -6.85 -0.11 -14.59
C ASP A 56 -6.44 0.40 -13.20
N ALA A 57 -5.38 1.20 -13.09
CA ALA A 57 -4.92 1.69 -11.79
C ALA A 57 -5.81 2.79 -11.21
N VAL A 58 -6.01 2.73 -9.90
CA VAL A 58 -6.52 3.86 -9.12
C VAL A 58 -5.39 4.85 -8.91
N VAL A 59 -5.42 5.97 -9.61
CA VAL A 59 -4.39 7.03 -9.47
C VAL A 59 -4.56 7.74 -8.14
N LEU A 60 -3.72 7.46 -7.16
CA LEU A 60 -3.81 8.06 -5.81
C LEU A 60 -3.33 9.52 -5.79
N PHE A 61 -2.43 9.90 -6.69
CA PHE A 61 -1.94 11.25 -6.85
C PHE A 61 -1.48 11.48 -8.29
N ASP A 62 -1.97 12.55 -8.92
CA ASP A 62 -1.68 12.90 -10.32
C ASP A 62 -0.91 14.23 -10.47
N GLY A 63 -0.34 14.72 -9.37
CA GLY A 63 0.37 16.00 -9.32
C GLY A 63 -0.48 17.20 -8.91
N LYS A 64 -1.80 17.06 -8.70
CA LYS A 64 -2.70 18.21 -8.51
C LYS A 64 -3.18 18.43 -7.09
N ASP A 65 -3.65 17.38 -6.41
CA ASP A 65 -4.27 17.51 -5.10
C ASP A 65 -4.22 16.22 -4.27
N LEU A 66 -4.61 16.35 -3.00
CA LEU A 66 -4.69 15.24 -2.04
C LEU A 66 -6.14 14.80 -1.80
N SER A 67 -7.04 14.95 -2.76
CA SER A 67 -8.48 14.62 -2.60
C SER A 67 -8.72 13.16 -2.21
N LYS A 68 -7.85 12.24 -2.66
CA LYS A 68 -7.88 10.81 -2.32
C LYS A 68 -7.22 10.46 -0.99
N TRP A 69 -6.73 11.47 -0.27
CA TRP A 69 -6.04 11.30 1.00
C TRP A 69 -6.78 12.03 2.12
N ALA A 70 -6.56 11.55 3.35
CA ALA A 70 -7.08 12.13 4.56
C ALA A 70 -5.99 12.25 5.63
N ASP A 71 -6.17 13.19 6.56
CA ASP A 71 -5.40 13.19 7.81
C ASP A 71 -5.86 12.05 8.73
N LYS A 72 -5.16 11.85 9.85
CA LYS A 72 -5.48 10.81 10.85
C LYS A 72 -6.93 10.85 11.34
N GLU A 73 -7.55 12.02 11.36
CA GLU A 73 -8.93 12.23 11.81
C GLU A 73 -9.97 12.07 10.68
N GLY A 74 -9.56 11.77 9.45
CA GLY A 74 -10.42 11.62 8.27
C GLY A 74 -10.71 12.93 7.53
N GLY A 75 -10.17 14.04 8.02
CA GLY A 75 -10.25 15.38 7.41
C GLY A 75 -9.35 15.53 6.17
N PRO A 76 -9.22 16.75 5.63
CA PRO A 76 -8.31 17.01 4.51
C PRO A 76 -6.85 16.73 4.91
N ALA A 77 -6.12 16.02 4.04
CA ALA A 77 -4.68 15.85 4.19
C ALA A 77 -3.97 17.21 4.14
N LYS A 78 -3.02 17.43 5.05
CA LYS A 78 -2.39 18.75 5.29
C LYS A 78 -0.96 18.84 4.75
N TRP A 79 -0.52 17.83 4.02
CA TRP A 79 0.76 17.87 3.32
C TRP A 79 0.68 18.89 2.17
N LYS A 80 1.82 19.49 1.82
CA LYS A 80 1.90 20.55 0.83
C LYS A 80 1.92 19.92 -0.57
N VAL A 81 1.12 20.43 -1.50
CA VAL A 81 1.18 20.05 -2.93
C VAL A 81 1.81 21.19 -3.71
N GLU A 82 2.86 20.90 -4.45
CA GLU A 82 3.51 21.87 -5.33
C GLU A 82 4.30 21.15 -6.44
N ASN A 83 4.47 21.81 -7.59
CA ASN A 83 5.36 21.35 -8.66
C ASN A 83 5.18 19.87 -9.09
N GLY A 84 3.95 19.35 -8.99
CA GLY A 84 3.64 17.96 -9.38
C GLY A 84 3.98 16.90 -8.33
N TYR A 85 4.42 17.27 -7.13
CA TYR A 85 4.63 16.38 -5.98
C TYR A 85 3.84 16.86 -4.76
N PHE A 86 3.83 16.04 -3.70
CA PHE A 86 3.45 16.49 -2.37
C PHE A 86 4.58 16.24 -1.37
N GLU A 87 4.67 17.08 -0.35
CA GLU A 87 5.74 17.07 0.66
C GLU A 87 5.14 17.08 2.06
N VAL A 88 5.73 16.28 2.95
CA VAL A 88 5.40 16.24 4.38
C VAL A 88 5.57 17.64 4.98
N VAL A 89 4.54 18.12 5.67
CA VAL A 89 4.64 19.35 6.47
C VAL A 89 4.88 18.96 7.93
N PRO A 90 5.91 19.53 8.60
CA PRO A 90 6.15 19.22 10.00
C PRO A 90 4.91 19.45 10.86
N LYS A 91 4.65 18.51 11.79
CA LYS A 91 3.53 18.55 12.74
C LYS A 91 2.13 18.38 12.13
N THR A 92 2.01 17.96 10.87
CA THR A 92 0.70 17.64 10.29
C THR A 92 0.29 16.17 10.42
N GLY A 93 1.20 15.31 10.89
CA GLY A 93 0.97 13.89 11.03
C GLY A 93 1.02 13.13 9.71
N GLU A 94 0.73 11.83 9.80
CA GLU A 94 0.56 10.92 8.66
C GLU A 94 -0.70 11.25 7.86
N ILE A 95 -0.76 10.74 6.63
CA ILE A 95 -1.94 10.74 5.79
C ILE A 95 -2.25 9.32 5.34
N HIS A 96 -3.51 9.03 5.06
CA HIS A 96 -3.94 7.73 4.55
C HIS A 96 -4.89 7.89 3.37
N THR A 97 -4.97 6.87 2.53
CA THR A 97 -5.94 6.83 1.43
C THR A 97 -7.36 6.81 1.99
N ARG A 98 -8.28 7.57 1.37
CA ARG A 98 -9.70 7.54 1.78
C ARG A 98 -10.33 6.17 1.52
N GLU A 99 -9.91 5.52 0.44
CA GLU A 99 -10.33 4.16 0.12
C GLU A 99 -9.44 3.14 0.83
N PRO A 100 -10.01 2.10 1.45
CA PRO A 100 -9.26 0.96 1.94
C PRO A 100 -8.92 0.01 0.78
N PHE A 101 -7.76 -0.64 0.86
CA PHE A 101 -7.30 -1.60 -0.14
C PHE A 101 -7.04 -2.98 0.48
N GLY A 102 -7.39 -4.03 -0.26
CA GLY A 102 -6.99 -5.40 0.02
C GLY A 102 -5.73 -5.76 -0.75
N ASP A 103 -5.76 -6.89 -1.46
CA ASP A 103 -4.70 -7.28 -2.38
C ASP A 103 -4.56 -6.23 -3.49
N CYS A 104 -3.36 -5.69 -3.66
CA CYS A 104 -3.08 -4.66 -4.64
C CYS A 104 -1.64 -4.74 -5.15
N GLN A 105 -1.43 -4.10 -6.31
CA GLN A 105 -0.11 -3.66 -6.75
C GLN A 105 -0.03 -2.16 -6.49
N LEU A 106 1.03 -1.72 -5.81
CA LEU A 106 1.23 -0.33 -5.43
C LEU A 106 2.51 0.21 -6.08
N HIS A 107 2.39 1.38 -6.72
CA HIS A 107 3.52 2.17 -7.24
C HIS A 107 3.62 3.47 -6.44
N VAL A 108 4.81 3.75 -5.91
CA VAL A 108 5.15 5.00 -5.21
C VAL A 108 6.55 5.41 -5.62
N GLU A 109 6.72 6.69 -5.93
CA GLU A 109 8.02 7.33 -6.11
C GLU A 109 8.22 8.30 -4.94
N PHE A 110 9.43 8.35 -4.37
CA PHE A 110 9.76 9.24 -3.27
C PHE A 110 11.13 9.89 -3.51
N ALA A 111 11.35 11.01 -2.84
CA ALA A 111 12.63 11.72 -2.83
C ALA A 111 12.92 12.19 -1.40
N GLU A 112 14.16 11.99 -0.93
CA GLU A 112 14.57 12.49 0.38
C GLU A 112 15.01 13.96 0.31
N PRO A 113 14.99 14.69 1.45
CA PRO A 113 15.44 16.07 1.49
C PRO A 113 16.88 16.25 1.00
N SER A 114 17.10 17.25 0.14
CA SER A 114 18.44 17.66 -0.31
C SER A 114 18.68 19.15 -0.02
N PRO A 115 19.74 19.52 0.74
CA PRO A 115 20.71 18.62 1.37
C PRO A 115 20.10 17.81 2.51
N ALA A 116 20.62 16.60 2.72
CA ALA A 116 20.21 15.74 3.81
C ALA A 116 20.43 16.38 5.18
N LYS A 117 19.59 16.03 6.15
CA LYS A 117 19.64 16.50 7.54
C LYS A 117 19.34 15.34 8.47
N GLY A 118 20.00 15.32 9.63
CA GLY A 118 19.88 14.23 10.60
C GLY A 118 20.85 13.08 10.32
N GLU A 119 20.78 12.05 11.15
CA GLU A 119 21.53 10.80 11.10
C GLU A 119 20.62 9.64 11.54
N ASP A 120 21.00 8.40 11.23
CA ASP A 120 20.22 7.18 11.48
C ASP A 120 18.73 7.37 11.07
N GLN A 121 17.80 7.02 11.97
CA GLN A 121 16.36 7.12 11.75
C GLN A 121 15.83 8.55 11.69
N ASP A 122 16.63 9.57 11.99
CA ASP A 122 16.19 10.97 11.90
C ASP A 122 16.55 11.60 10.56
N ARG A 123 17.08 10.81 9.61
CA ARG A 123 17.54 11.27 8.29
C ARG A 123 16.56 10.92 7.17
N GLY A 124 15.62 11.82 6.90
CA GLY A 124 14.67 11.65 5.79
C GLY A 124 13.69 10.48 5.96
N ASN A 125 13.34 10.16 7.21
CA ASN A 125 12.50 9.01 7.56
C ASN A 125 11.01 9.25 7.24
N SER A 126 10.40 8.27 6.58
CA SER A 126 8.98 8.16 6.28
C SER A 126 8.63 6.69 6.11
N GLY A 127 7.41 6.34 5.74
CA GLY A 127 7.04 4.94 5.55
C GLY A 127 5.79 4.77 4.72
N VAL A 128 5.71 3.65 4.00
CA VAL A 128 4.49 3.21 3.32
C VAL A 128 3.89 2.05 4.11
N PHE A 129 2.78 2.31 4.80
CA PHE A 129 2.09 1.30 5.61
C PHE A 129 1.03 0.56 4.80
N LEU A 130 1.31 -0.68 4.42
CA LEU A 130 0.32 -1.54 3.78
C LEU A 130 -0.80 -1.86 4.76
N GLN A 131 -2.02 -1.51 4.37
CA GLN A 131 -3.25 -1.67 5.17
C GLN A 131 -3.19 -0.95 6.54
N GLY A 132 -2.29 0.04 6.69
CA GLY A 132 -2.07 0.72 7.97
C GLY A 132 -1.37 -0.13 9.03
N LEU A 133 -0.78 -1.28 8.66
CA LEU A 133 -0.23 -2.26 9.62
C LEU A 133 1.24 -2.61 9.35
N TYR A 134 1.62 -2.75 8.08
CA TYR A 134 2.94 -3.29 7.71
C TYR A 134 3.75 -2.23 6.97
N GLU A 135 4.80 -1.74 7.61
CA GLU A 135 5.63 -0.67 7.07
C GLU A 135 6.65 -1.19 6.06
N THR A 136 6.66 -0.58 4.87
CA THR A 136 7.81 -0.55 3.98
C THR A 136 8.57 0.74 4.24
N GLN A 137 9.77 0.61 4.81
CA GLN A 137 10.56 1.75 5.27
C GLN A 137 11.01 2.65 4.12
N VAL A 138 10.94 3.97 4.34
CA VAL A 138 11.50 5.01 3.46
C VAL A 138 12.49 5.84 4.27
N LEU A 139 13.76 5.82 3.90
CA LEU A 139 14.82 6.47 4.67
C LEU A 139 15.99 6.85 3.78
N ASP A 140 16.53 8.06 3.96
CA ASP A 140 17.82 8.43 3.35
C ASP A 140 18.92 7.58 3.97
N SER A 141 19.20 6.47 3.30
CA SER A 141 20.19 5.48 3.72
C SER A 141 21.55 5.73 3.06
N TYR A 142 21.67 6.74 2.20
CA TYR A 142 22.89 7.01 1.47
C TYR A 142 23.93 7.71 2.34
N GLN A 143 25.01 6.98 2.67
CA GLN A 143 26.04 7.44 3.61
C GLN A 143 25.46 7.83 4.99
N ASN A 144 24.38 7.14 5.38
CA ASN A 144 23.80 7.27 6.70
C ASN A 144 24.49 6.32 7.68
N LYS A 145 24.55 6.70 8.96
CA LYS A 145 25.26 5.97 10.02
C LYS A 145 24.30 5.41 11.03
#